data_AF-A0A5N5D6K8-F1
#
_entry.id   AF-A0A5N5D6K8-F1
#
_cell.length_a   1.000
_cell.length_b   1.000
_cell.length_c   1.000
_cell.angle_alpha   90.00
_cell.angle_beta   90.00
_cell.angle_gamma   90.00
#
_symmetry.space_group_name_H-M   'P 1'
#
loop_
_entity.id
_entity.type
_entity.pdbx_description
1 polymer ?
#
loop_
_entity_poly.entity_id
_entity_poly.type
_entity_poly.pdbx_seq_one_letter_code
_entity_poly.pdbx_strand_id
1 'polypeptide(L)'
;MPPTLPLSRPLPAGAAATTSFTSTTSTTSSNAPQTLHTHTHRRSPWTYIHLRLHTTPPTTTTLDALTARQHLSAALRSYLGAHGAATAVDILRVDADSGDVWIRVPREDGAGVVAAVGGW
;
A
#
# COMPACT_ATOMS: atom_id res chain seq x y z
N MET A 1 -49.59 5.02 30.67
CA MET A 1 -50.28 3.74 30.88
C MET A 1 -50.67 3.17 29.51
N PRO A 2 -50.34 1.89 29.20
CA PRO A 2 -50.88 1.10 28.07
C PRO A 2 -52.33 0.67 28.39
N PRO A 3 -53.13 -0.10 27.60
CA PRO A 3 -52.84 -1.19 26.64
C PRO A 3 -53.69 -1.05 25.32
N THR A 4 -53.78 -1.93 24.31
CA THR A 4 -54.08 -3.37 24.30
C THR A 4 -53.98 -3.90 22.86
N LEU A 5 -53.28 -5.03 22.63
CA LEU A 5 -53.40 -5.91 21.44
C LEU A 5 -54.55 -6.91 21.67
N PRO A 6 -55.17 -7.51 20.63
CA PRO A 6 -54.83 -8.92 20.34
C PRO A 6 -55.04 -9.47 18.90
N LEU A 7 -54.30 -10.57 18.61
CA LEU A 7 -54.62 -11.80 17.82
C LEU A 7 -55.06 -11.67 16.32
N SER A 8 -54.74 -12.53 15.34
CA SER A 8 -53.90 -13.73 15.21
C SER A 8 -53.91 -14.28 13.75
N ARG A 9 -52.78 -14.89 13.34
CA ARG A 9 -52.57 -16.03 12.38
C ARG A 9 -52.76 -15.80 10.85
N PRO A 10 -52.21 -16.69 9.97
CA PRO A 10 -51.23 -17.78 10.15
C PRO A 10 -50.04 -17.79 9.14
N LEU A 11 -48.99 -18.58 9.45
CA LEU A 11 -47.92 -18.96 8.52
C LEU A 11 -48.46 -19.85 7.37
N PRO A 12 -48.03 -19.65 6.12
CA PRO A 12 -48.09 -20.70 5.11
C PRO A 12 -46.90 -21.65 5.24
N ALA A 13 -47.24 -22.93 5.37
CA ALA A 13 -46.37 -24.08 5.32
C ALA A 13 -45.68 -24.23 3.96
N GLY A 14 -44.55 -24.92 3.96
CA GLY A 14 -43.76 -25.18 2.77
C GLY A 14 -44.53 -25.89 1.65
N ALA A 15 -44.28 -25.44 0.43
CA ALA A 15 -44.48 -26.21 -0.78
C ALA A 15 -43.36 -25.81 -1.75
N ALA A 16 -42.62 -26.83 -2.21
CA ALA A 16 -41.40 -26.73 -2.98
C ALA A 16 -41.55 -25.89 -4.26
N ALA A 17 -40.79 -24.80 -4.35
CA ALA A 17 -40.49 -24.17 -5.63
C ALA A 17 -39.31 -24.90 -6.26
N THR A 18 -39.59 -26.00 -6.96
CA THR A 18 -38.68 -26.58 -7.95
C THR A 18 -38.53 -25.57 -9.08
N THR A 19 -37.47 -24.77 -9.06
CA THR A 19 -37.04 -24.01 -10.23
C THR A 19 -35.90 -24.78 -10.88
N SER A 20 -36.25 -25.58 -11.87
CA SER A 20 -35.32 -26.28 -12.73
C SER A 20 -34.55 -25.24 -13.56
N PHE A 21 -33.32 -24.92 -13.17
CA PHE A 21 -32.42 -24.16 -14.03
C PHE A 21 -31.74 -25.12 -14.99
N THR A 22 -32.30 -25.28 -16.18
CA THR A 22 -31.62 -25.99 -17.27
C THR A 22 -30.60 -25.04 -17.89
N SER A 23 -29.40 -24.99 -17.32
CA SER A 23 -28.25 -24.33 -17.94
C SER A 23 -27.83 -25.16 -19.16
N THR A 24 -28.16 -24.68 -20.35
CA THR A 24 -27.62 -25.24 -21.61
C THR A 24 -26.17 -24.78 -21.72
N THR A 25 -25.24 -25.59 -21.23
CA THR A 25 -23.81 -25.37 -21.41
C THR A 25 -23.43 -25.84 -22.81
N SER A 26 -23.40 -24.95 -23.79
CA SER A 26 -22.79 -25.23 -25.09
C SER A 26 -21.27 -25.09 -24.96
N THR A 27 -20.60 -26.20 -24.64
CA THR A 27 -19.14 -26.31 -24.59
C THR A 27 -18.58 -26.26 -26.01
N THR A 28 -18.17 -25.07 -26.45
CA THR A 28 -17.26 -24.95 -27.60
C THR A 28 -15.86 -24.81 -27.02
N SER A 29 -15.09 -25.90 -27.01
CA SER A 29 -13.72 -25.93 -26.51
C SER A 29 -12.77 -25.24 -27.49
N SER A 30 -12.76 -23.91 -27.49
CA SER A 30 -11.65 -23.15 -28.06
C SER A 30 -10.47 -23.25 -27.09
N ASN A 31 -9.49 -24.08 -27.45
CA ASN A 31 -8.22 -24.26 -26.75
C ASN A 31 -7.31 -23.04 -26.98
N ALA A 32 -7.76 -21.88 -26.52
CA ALA A 32 -6.97 -20.65 -26.45
C ALA A 32 -6.94 -20.21 -24.99
N PRO A 33 -5.78 -19.77 -24.46
CA PRO A 33 -5.69 -19.31 -23.08
C PRO A 33 -6.60 -18.09 -22.89
N GLN A 34 -7.78 -18.31 -22.32
CA GLN A 34 -8.71 -17.23 -22.01
C GLN A 34 -8.16 -16.46 -20.82
N THR A 35 -7.67 -15.24 -21.07
CA THR A 35 -7.23 -14.35 -20.00
C THR A 35 -8.44 -13.95 -19.17
N LEU A 36 -8.63 -14.61 -18.03
CA LEU A 36 -9.81 -14.44 -17.17
C LEU A 36 -9.93 -13.01 -16.60
N HIS A 37 -8.79 -12.37 -16.33
CA HIS A 37 -8.74 -11.02 -15.82
C HIS A 37 -7.37 -10.39 -16.08
N THR A 38 -7.35 -9.19 -16.66
CA THR A 38 -6.14 -8.38 -16.80
C THR A 38 -6.37 -7.09 -16.06
N HIS A 39 -5.62 -6.89 -14.96
CA HIS A 39 -5.66 -5.66 -14.18
C HIS A 39 -4.30 -4.98 -14.23
N THR A 40 -4.28 -3.73 -14.70
CA THR A 40 -3.07 -2.92 -14.71
C THR A 40 -3.03 -2.07 -13.44
N HIS A 41 -2.08 -2.33 -12.56
CA HIS A 41 -1.81 -1.49 -11.40
C HIS A 41 -1.21 -0.14 -11.85
N ARG A 42 -2.07 0.81 -12.22
CA ARG A 42 -1.66 2.15 -12.67
C ARG A 42 -1.20 3.06 -11.53
N ARG A 43 -1.57 2.74 -10.28
CA ARG A 43 -1.26 3.53 -9.09
C ARG A 43 -0.64 2.62 -8.03
N SER A 44 0.68 2.45 -8.09
CA SER A 44 1.42 1.83 -6.98
C SER A 44 1.21 2.64 -5.70
N PRO A 45 0.87 2.01 -4.56
CA PRO A 45 0.75 2.72 -3.29
C PRO A 45 2.10 3.20 -2.75
N TRP A 46 3.21 2.65 -3.24
CA TRP A 46 4.57 2.96 -2.81
C TRP A 46 5.36 3.67 -3.89
N THR A 47 6.23 4.58 -3.45
CA THR A 47 7.28 5.21 -4.25
C THR A 47 8.63 4.73 -3.76
N TYR A 48 9.52 4.40 -4.70
CA TYR A 48 10.86 3.92 -4.44
C TYR A 48 11.85 5.03 -4.78
N ILE A 49 12.74 5.34 -3.86
CA ILE A 49 13.71 6.42 -4.00
C ILE A 49 15.10 5.87 -3.76
N HIS A 50 16.02 6.20 -4.65
CA HIS A 50 17.44 5.92 -4.52
C HIS A 50 18.15 7.19 -4.06
N LEU A 51 18.91 7.08 -2.98
CA LEU A 51 19.64 8.18 -2.35
C LEU A 51 21.11 7.80 -2.24
N ARG A 52 22.00 8.78 -2.37
CA ARG A 52 23.43 8.62 -2.13
C ARG A 52 23.90 9.68 -1.16
N LEU A 53 24.62 9.27 -0.12
CA LEU A 53 25.19 10.20 0.85
C LEU A 53 26.43 10.87 0.26
N HIS A 54 26.46 12.20 0.29
CA HIS A 54 27.60 13.02 -0.11
C HIS A 54 28.13 13.80 1.09
N THR A 55 29.38 13.57 1.48
CA THR A 55 30.05 14.30 2.57
C THR A 55 31.16 15.18 2.00
N THR A 56 31.33 16.37 2.57
CA THR A 56 32.46 17.27 2.23
C THR A 56 33.11 17.72 3.55
N PRO A 57 34.39 17.39 3.78
CA PRO A 57 35.32 16.66 2.90
C PRO A 57 34.91 15.17 2.70
N PRO A 58 35.33 14.53 1.60
CA PRO A 58 34.98 13.15 1.31
C PRO A 58 35.62 12.22 2.35
N THR A 59 34.81 11.74 3.28
CA THR A 59 35.20 10.75 4.28
C THR A 59 34.67 9.39 3.88
N THR A 60 35.44 8.33 4.10
CA THR A 60 34.98 6.93 3.96
C THR A 60 34.09 6.60 5.16
N THR A 61 32.92 7.23 5.22
CA THR A 61 31.92 6.93 6.24
C THR A 61 31.11 5.74 5.77
N THR A 62 31.26 4.61 6.45
CA THR A 62 30.43 3.44 6.20
C THR A 62 28.99 3.77 6.59
N LEU A 63 28.06 3.68 5.65
CA LEU A 63 26.66 3.98 5.90
C LEU A 63 25.94 2.71 6.36
N ASP A 64 25.37 2.74 7.56
CA ASP A 64 24.51 1.66 8.07
C ASP A 64 23.03 2.06 8.04
N ALA A 65 22.15 1.05 8.15
CA ALA A 65 20.71 1.28 8.09
C ALA A 65 20.19 2.16 9.22
N LEU A 66 20.79 2.07 10.42
CA LEU A 66 20.38 2.88 11.57
C LEU A 66 20.74 4.35 11.37
N THR A 67 21.98 4.66 10.97
CA THR A 67 22.41 6.04 10.70
C THR A 67 21.64 6.62 9.53
N ALA A 68 21.41 5.86 8.45
CA ALA A 68 20.57 6.30 7.34
C ALA A 68 19.15 6.66 7.81
N ARG A 69 18.53 5.85 8.66
CA ARG A 69 17.20 6.17 9.22
C ARG A 69 17.23 7.41 10.10
N GLN A 70 18.28 7.61 10.89
CA GLN A 70 18.44 8.81 11.71
C GLN A 70 18.56 10.07 10.87
N HIS A 71 19.38 10.05 9.81
CA HIS A 71 19.56 11.17 8.88
C HIS A 71 18.24 11.53 8.19
N LEU A 72 17.56 10.53 7.63
CA LEU A 72 16.24 10.71 7.01
C LEU A 72 15.22 11.26 8.01
N SER A 73 15.19 10.75 9.23
CA SER A 73 14.24 11.22 10.25
C SER A 73 14.55 12.64 10.72
N ALA A 74 15.82 13.03 10.77
CA ALA A 74 16.22 14.39 11.09
C ALA A 74 15.79 15.38 9.99
N ALA A 75 16.08 15.05 8.73
CA ALA A 75 15.67 15.84 7.57
C ALA A 75 14.16 16.00 7.47
N LEU A 76 13.41 14.91 7.67
CA LEU A 76 11.95 14.95 7.63
C LEU A 76 11.35 15.77 8.77
N ARG A 77 11.93 15.70 9.96
CA ARG A 77 11.49 16.50 11.11
C ARG A 77 11.82 17.98 10.94
N SER A 78 12.97 18.33 10.36
CA SER A 78 13.31 19.74 10.12
C SER A 78 12.43 20.36 9.06
N TYR A 79 12.04 19.60 8.02
CA TYR A 79 11.22 20.11 6.92
C TYR A 79 9.71 20.07 7.18
N LEU A 80 9.19 18.98 7.76
CA LEU A 80 7.74 18.74 7.95
C LEU A 80 7.30 18.75 9.43
N GLY A 81 8.21 18.94 10.37
CA GLY A 81 7.92 18.91 11.80
C GLY A 81 7.41 17.54 12.28
N ALA A 82 6.34 17.55 13.08
CA ALA A 82 5.74 16.35 13.65
C ALA A 82 5.23 15.36 12.58
N HIS A 83 4.82 15.85 11.41
CA HIS A 83 4.34 15.01 10.31
C HIS A 83 5.46 14.16 9.73
N GLY A 84 6.65 14.74 9.52
CA GLY A 84 7.82 14.00 9.03
C GLY A 84 8.32 12.92 10.00
N ALA A 85 8.03 13.05 11.30
CA ALA A 85 8.31 12.00 12.28
C ALA A 85 7.37 10.79 12.15
N ALA A 86 6.14 11.00 11.66
CA ALA A 86 5.13 9.97 11.48
C ALA A 86 5.18 9.30 10.10
N THR A 87 5.97 9.83 9.15
CA THR A 87 6.12 9.28 7.81
C THR A 87 6.67 7.84 7.84
N ALA A 88 5.95 6.93 7.20
CA ALA A 88 6.31 5.52 7.09
C ALA A 88 7.42 5.32 6.01
N VAL A 89 8.67 5.57 6.40
CA VAL A 89 9.84 5.32 5.55
C VAL A 89 10.47 3.97 5.89
N ASP A 90 10.52 3.06 4.93
CA ASP A 90 11.22 1.80 5.10
C ASP A 90 12.48 1.74 4.25
N ILE A 91 13.56 1.24 4.84
CA ILE A 91 14.83 1.02 4.17
C ILE A 91 14.84 -0.37 3.57
N LEU A 92 15.04 -0.45 2.26
CA LEU A 92 15.06 -1.71 1.51
C LEU A 92 16.47 -2.29 1.42
N ARG A 93 17.45 -1.42 1.19
CA ARG A 93 18.84 -1.79 1.01
C ARG A 93 19.72 -0.60 1.38
N VAL A 94 20.85 -0.90 1.99
CA VAL A 94 21.95 0.03 2.20
C VAL A 94 23.21 -0.61 1.66
N ASP A 95 23.97 0.17 0.91
CA ASP A 95 25.31 -0.16 0.48
C ASP A 95 26.28 0.68 1.30
N ALA A 96 27.03 0.02 2.18
CA ALA A 96 27.89 0.70 3.14
C ALA A 96 29.13 1.30 2.47
N ASP A 97 29.58 0.74 1.34
CA ASP A 97 30.81 1.12 0.66
C ASP A 97 30.58 2.30 -0.28
N SER A 98 29.45 2.31 -1.00
CA SER A 98 29.08 3.41 -1.90
C SER A 98 28.27 4.52 -1.23
N GLY A 99 27.71 4.26 -0.04
CA GLY A 99 26.81 5.18 0.65
C GLY A 99 25.43 5.30 -0.03
N ASP A 100 25.05 4.30 -0.83
CA ASP A 100 23.76 4.25 -1.50
C ASP A 100 22.68 3.64 -0.59
N VAL A 101 21.47 4.22 -0.64
CA VAL A 101 20.30 3.79 0.14
C VAL A 101 19.09 3.74 -0.75
N TRP A 102 18.34 2.64 -0.67
CA TRP A 102 17.04 2.50 -1.30
C TRP A 102 15.95 2.53 -0.24
N ILE A 103 15.01 3.46 -0.39
CA ILE A 103 13.86 3.58 0.50
C ILE A 103 12.56 3.39 -0.24
N ARG A 104 11.55 2.88 0.47
CA ARG A 104 10.14 2.98 0.07
C ARG A 104 9.40 3.94 0.98
N VAL A 105 8.47 4.67 0.39
CA VAL A 105 7.63 5.68 1.06
C VAL A 105 6.23 5.61 0.45
N PRO A 106 5.16 5.87 1.22
CA PRO A 106 3.83 6.10 0.67
C PRO A 106 3.86 7.13 -0.46
N ARG A 107 3.05 6.92 -1.49
CA ARG A 107 3.08 7.75 -2.70
C ARG A 107 2.79 9.23 -2.43
N GLU A 108 1.89 9.50 -1.49
CA GLU A 108 1.50 10.82 -1.04
C GLU A 108 2.65 11.60 -0.40
N ASP A 109 3.56 10.90 0.30
CA ASP A 109 4.65 11.51 1.05
C ASP A 109 5.94 11.64 0.22
N GLY A 110 6.02 10.96 -0.93
CA GLY A 110 7.24 10.89 -1.74
C GLY A 110 7.81 12.26 -2.13
N ALA A 111 6.97 13.22 -2.51
CA ALA A 111 7.42 14.57 -2.84
C ALA A 111 7.97 15.32 -1.62
N GLY A 112 7.34 15.15 -0.45
CA GLY A 112 7.80 15.73 0.80
C GLY A 112 9.13 15.15 1.24
N VAL A 113 9.35 13.84 1.05
CA VAL A 113 10.63 13.20 1.36
C VAL A 113 11.77 13.72 0.48
N VAL A 114 11.55 13.86 -0.82
CA VAL A 114 12.57 14.41 -1.73
C VAL A 114 12.91 15.85 -1.38
N ALA A 115 11.90 16.67 -1.08
CA ALA A 115 12.12 18.06 -0.67
C ALA A 115 12.87 18.17 0.67
N ALA A 116 12.51 17.34 1.65
CA ALA A 116 13.17 17.31 2.95
C ALA A 116 14.66 16.92 2.84
N VAL A 117 14.97 15.87 2.08
CA VAL A 117 16.35 15.39 1.91
C VAL A 117 17.18 16.38 1.09
N GLY A 118 16.59 17.03 0.09
CA GLY A 118 17.30 18.01 -0.74
C GLY A 118 17.62 19.33 -0.04
N GLY A 119 16.92 19.67 1.05
CA GLY A 119 17.12 20.90 1.81
C GLY A 119 17.79 20.73 3.17
N TRP A 120 18.28 19.53 3.48
CA TRP A 120 18.86 19.17 4.78
C TRP A 120 20.35 19.46 4.88
#